data_AF-A0A367ABD6-F1
#
_entry.id   AF-A0A367ABD6-F1
#
_cell.length_a   1.000
_cell.length_b   1.000
_cell.length_c   1.000
_cell.angle_alpha   90.00
_cell.angle_beta   90.00
_cell.angle_gamma   90.00
#
_symmetry.space_group_name_H-M   'P 1'
#
loop_
_entity.id
_entity.type
_entity.pdbx_description
1 polymer ?
#
loop_
_entity_poly.entity_id
_entity_poly.type
_entity_poly.pdbx_seq_one_letter_code
_entity_poly.pdbx_strand_id
1 'polypeptide(L)'
;MTGRRGRRDNGLDAVLWSPLRDVDPRVGEHLLDVLQAAGIPAYLEPSADVGPYTREVSLPSPPTDRLFVDRGRREEAGVLVDRHADEHARQPVEAAPARADLDEDAEWSRIVAAFEAEHGRTAVDEAPSDAPPRAPHELSVLDLPEEHYEPPPPPPLPAPSPTTLYAVLLVVGGLLLIGAPGVLRLSADVGLLLGVAAIAGGVAMLVSRMRERSTGDDGDDGAVV
;
A
#
# COMPACT_ATOMS: atom_id res chain seq x y z
N MET A 1 -7.91 -2.06 -31.03
CA MET A 1 -6.58 -2.73 -30.96
C MET A 1 -6.26 -3.05 -29.50
N THR A 2 -6.01 -4.31 -29.14
CA THR A 2 -5.61 -4.66 -27.76
C THR A 2 -4.23 -4.10 -27.48
N GLY A 3 -4.15 -3.06 -26.63
CA GLY A 3 -2.88 -2.51 -26.15
C GLY A 3 -1.98 -3.67 -25.73
N ARG A 4 -0.77 -3.69 -26.27
CA ARG A 4 0.21 -4.78 -26.10
C ARG A 4 0.50 -4.94 -24.60
N ARG A 5 -0.28 -5.76 -23.90
CA ARG A 5 0.04 -6.18 -22.53
C ARG A 5 1.37 -6.91 -22.66
N GLY A 6 2.39 -6.39 -21.98
CA GLY A 6 3.68 -7.04 -21.88
C GLY A 6 3.52 -8.47 -21.38
N ARG A 7 4.47 -9.33 -21.75
CA ARG A 7 4.50 -10.73 -21.33
C ARG A 7 4.57 -10.78 -19.80
N ARG A 8 3.62 -11.48 -19.16
CA ARG A 8 3.52 -11.55 -17.69
C ARG A 8 4.08 -12.83 -17.07
N ASP A 9 4.33 -13.85 -17.87
CA ASP A 9 4.88 -15.12 -17.41
C ASP A 9 5.95 -15.62 -18.37
N ASN A 10 6.82 -16.49 -17.88
CA ASN A 10 7.87 -17.07 -18.70
C ASN A 10 7.53 -18.44 -19.31
N GLY A 11 6.25 -18.85 -19.27
CA GLY A 11 5.77 -20.11 -19.85
C GLY A 11 6.19 -21.38 -19.12
N LEU A 12 6.86 -21.26 -17.97
CA LEU A 12 7.21 -22.37 -17.09
C LEU A 12 6.25 -22.39 -15.89
N ASP A 13 5.85 -23.59 -15.46
CA ASP A 13 4.91 -23.77 -14.37
C ASP A 13 5.61 -24.22 -13.08
N ALA A 14 5.08 -23.83 -11.92
CA ALA A 14 5.58 -24.20 -10.61
C ALA A 14 4.48 -24.81 -9.75
N VAL A 15 4.87 -25.75 -8.89
CA VAL A 15 3.96 -26.36 -7.92
C VAL A 15 3.55 -25.36 -6.84
N LEU A 16 4.47 -24.48 -6.44
CA LEU A 16 4.26 -23.48 -5.40
C LEU A 16 4.95 -22.17 -5.77
N TRP A 17 4.20 -21.09 -5.75
CA TRP A 17 4.68 -19.75 -6.07
C TRP A 17 5.07 -18.98 -4.80
N SER A 18 6.14 -18.20 -4.87
CA SER A 18 6.62 -17.38 -3.75
C SER A 18 7.01 -15.97 -4.24
N PRO A 19 6.56 -14.90 -3.55
CA PRO A 19 6.83 -13.52 -3.98
C PRO A 19 8.28 -13.13 -3.71
N LEU A 20 9.08 -12.92 -4.75
CA LEU A 20 10.50 -12.61 -4.61
C LEU A 20 10.72 -11.14 -4.20
N ARG A 21 10.25 -10.20 -5.01
CA ARG A 21 10.36 -8.74 -4.78
C ARG A 21 9.48 -7.94 -5.76
N ASP A 22 9.28 -6.66 -5.48
CA ASP A 22 8.64 -5.73 -6.41
C ASP A 22 9.70 -5.13 -7.37
N VAL A 23 9.39 -5.06 -8.67
CA VAL A 23 10.29 -4.64 -9.76
C VAL A 23 9.65 -3.59 -10.66
N ASP A 24 10.47 -2.79 -11.34
CA ASP A 24 9.99 -1.87 -12.38
C ASP A 24 9.43 -2.69 -13.58
N PRO A 25 8.21 -2.39 -14.07
CA PRO A 25 7.60 -3.06 -15.21
C PRO A 25 8.48 -3.10 -16.47
N ARG A 26 9.38 -2.11 -16.64
CA ARG A 26 10.32 -2.04 -17.78
C ARG A 26 11.38 -3.14 -17.75
N VAL A 27 11.77 -3.57 -16.55
CA VAL A 27 12.79 -4.61 -16.35
C VAL A 27 12.16 -5.99 -16.21
N GLY A 28 10.84 -6.05 -15.92
CA GLY A 28 10.08 -7.28 -15.72
C GLY A 28 10.23 -8.30 -16.86
N GLU A 29 10.04 -7.90 -18.12
CA GLU A 29 10.15 -8.82 -19.27
C GLU A 29 11.57 -9.40 -19.41
N HIS A 30 12.60 -8.57 -19.21
CA HIS A 30 13.98 -9.05 -19.25
C HIS A 30 14.26 -10.07 -18.15
N LEU A 31 13.77 -9.82 -16.92
CA LEU A 31 13.92 -10.77 -15.82
C LEU A 31 13.20 -12.09 -16.10
N LEU A 32 12.03 -12.06 -16.75
CA LEU A 32 11.33 -13.27 -17.17
C LEU A 32 12.17 -14.10 -18.16
N ASP A 33 12.86 -13.46 -19.12
CA ASP A 33 13.73 -14.16 -20.08
C ASP A 33 14.97 -14.75 -19.40
N VAL A 34 15.61 -14.01 -18.48
CA VAL A 34 16.77 -14.49 -17.73
C VAL A 34 16.38 -15.68 -16.84
N LEU A 35 15.24 -15.61 -16.15
CA LEU A 35 14.72 -16.71 -15.33
C LEU A 35 14.28 -17.89 -16.19
N GLN A 36 13.73 -17.65 -17.38
CA GLN A 36 13.39 -18.70 -18.34
C GLN A 36 14.63 -19.46 -18.82
N ALA A 37 15.72 -18.73 -19.13
CA ALA A 37 16.99 -19.32 -19.54
C ALA A 37 17.62 -20.19 -18.44
N ALA A 38 17.40 -19.82 -17.17
CA ALA A 38 17.78 -20.62 -16.00
C ALA A 38 16.79 -21.77 -15.70
N GLY A 39 15.67 -21.87 -16.44
CA GLY A 39 14.64 -22.89 -16.22
C GLY A 39 13.88 -22.70 -14.91
N ILE A 40 13.79 -21.47 -14.41
CA ILE A 40 13.08 -21.10 -13.18
C ILE A 40 11.70 -20.55 -13.55
N PRO A 41 10.59 -21.17 -13.11
CA PRO A 41 9.26 -20.63 -13.31
C PRO A 41 9.10 -19.26 -12.68
N ALA A 42 8.57 -18.30 -13.44
CA ALA A 42 8.38 -16.93 -12.98
C ALA A 42 7.16 -16.27 -13.64
N TYR A 43 6.45 -15.45 -12.86
CA TYR A 43 5.41 -14.55 -13.36
C TYR A 43 5.43 -13.20 -12.64
N LEU A 44 4.81 -12.21 -13.27
CA LEU A 44 4.66 -10.84 -12.80
C LEU A 44 3.19 -10.53 -12.54
N GLU A 45 2.92 -9.91 -11.40
CA GLU A 45 1.62 -9.37 -11.05
C GLU A 45 1.74 -7.85 -10.86
N PRO A 46 0.88 -7.01 -11.48
CA PRO A 46 0.89 -5.59 -11.20
C PRO A 46 0.65 -5.32 -9.72
N SER A 47 1.58 -4.62 -9.06
CA SER A 47 1.40 -4.24 -7.67
C SER A 47 0.26 -3.26 -7.57
N ALA A 48 -0.80 -3.66 -6.88
CA ALA A 48 -1.99 -2.86 -6.64
C ALA A 48 -2.18 -2.72 -5.13
N ASP A 49 -2.21 -1.49 -4.65
CA ASP A 49 -2.66 -1.18 -3.29
C ASP A 49 -4.18 -1.16 -3.29
N VAL A 50 -4.79 -1.98 -2.42
CA VAL A 50 -6.24 -1.99 -2.21
C VAL A 50 -6.55 -1.22 -0.94
N GLY A 51 -7.30 -0.13 -1.07
CA GLY A 51 -7.71 0.70 0.07
C GLY A 51 -8.51 -0.13 1.09
N PRO A 52 -8.19 -0.05 2.40
CA PRO A 52 -8.80 -0.92 3.42
C PRO A 52 -10.30 -0.71 3.61
N TYR A 53 -10.81 0.48 3.29
CA TYR A 53 -12.21 0.86 3.52
C TYR A 53 -12.99 1.03 2.21
N THR A 54 -12.35 1.61 1.20
CA THR A 54 -12.96 1.96 -0.09
C THR A 54 -12.84 0.82 -1.11
N ARG A 55 -11.96 -0.17 -0.85
CA ARG A 55 -11.53 -1.18 -1.83
C ARG A 55 -11.06 -0.57 -3.15
N GLU A 56 -10.63 0.69 -3.13
CA GLU A 56 -10.11 1.34 -4.31
C GLU A 56 -8.76 0.75 -4.67
N VAL A 57 -8.58 0.43 -5.95
CA VAL A 57 -7.35 -0.15 -6.48
C VAL A 57 -6.49 0.99 -6.99
N SER A 58 -5.41 1.29 -6.27
CA SER A 58 -4.43 2.30 -6.67
C SER A 58 -3.11 1.63 -7.03
N LEU A 59 -2.51 2.03 -8.15
CA LEU A 59 -1.15 1.61 -8.47
C LEU A 59 -0.18 2.50 -7.71
N PRO A 60 0.84 1.95 -7.04
CA PRO A 60 1.88 2.76 -6.43
C PRO A 60 2.55 3.61 -7.52
N SER A 61 3.00 4.81 -7.14
CA SER A 61 3.71 5.73 -8.03
C SER A 61 5.13 5.89 -7.49
N PRO A 62 6.17 5.36 -8.18
CA PRO A 62 6.15 4.77 -9.52
C PRO A 62 5.48 3.38 -9.59
N PRO A 63 4.88 3.01 -10.75
CA PRO A 63 4.24 1.70 -10.93
C PRO A 63 5.26 0.58 -10.79
N THR A 64 4.92 -0.45 -10.02
CA THR A 64 5.75 -1.64 -9.80
C THR A 64 4.97 -2.91 -10.11
N ASP A 65 5.68 -3.96 -10.50
CA ASP A 65 5.16 -5.32 -10.69
C ASP A 65 5.82 -6.25 -9.65
N ARG A 66 5.04 -7.06 -8.96
CA ARG A 66 5.52 -8.09 -8.04
C ARG A 66 5.97 -9.33 -8.81
N LEU A 67 7.23 -9.71 -8.64
CA LEU A 67 7.81 -10.90 -9.26
C LEU A 67 7.64 -12.12 -8.35
N PHE A 68 7.00 -13.16 -8.88
CA PHE A 68 6.83 -14.46 -8.24
C PHE A 68 7.68 -15.51 -8.93
N VAL A 69 8.25 -16.42 -8.14
CA VAL A 69 9.09 -17.53 -8.62
C VAL A 69 8.72 -18.84 -7.92
N ASP A 70 9.20 -19.96 -8.45
CA ASP A 70 9.08 -21.26 -7.78
C ASP A 70 9.68 -21.21 -6.37
N ARG A 71 8.89 -21.61 -5.37
CA ARG A 71 9.28 -21.62 -3.95
C ARG A 71 10.54 -22.44 -3.73
N GLY A 72 10.70 -23.55 -4.44
CA GLY A 72 11.87 -24.44 -4.32
C GLY A 72 13.17 -23.83 -4.82
N ARG A 73 13.11 -22.80 -5.68
CA ARG A 73 14.27 -22.15 -6.31
C ARG A 73 14.38 -20.65 -6.01
N ARG A 74 13.71 -20.19 -4.95
CA ARG A 74 13.67 -18.78 -4.56
C ARG A 74 15.06 -18.17 -4.33
N GLU A 75 15.95 -18.90 -3.66
CA GLU A 75 17.31 -18.40 -3.36
C GLU A 75 18.14 -18.21 -4.64
N GLU A 76 18.11 -19.19 -5.54
CA GLU A 76 18.78 -19.13 -6.83
C GLU A 76 18.24 -17.98 -7.70
N ALA A 77 16.90 -17.84 -7.74
CA ALA A 77 16.24 -16.75 -8.44
C ALA A 77 16.63 -15.38 -7.87
N GLY A 78 16.75 -15.26 -6.54
CA GLY A 78 17.19 -14.04 -5.87
C GLY A 78 18.57 -13.59 -6.34
N VAL A 79 19.55 -14.49 -6.36
CA VAL A 79 20.92 -14.19 -6.83
C VAL A 79 20.94 -13.77 -8.30
N LEU A 80 20.12 -14.41 -9.13
CA LEU A 80 20.01 -14.11 -10.56
C LEU A 80 19.40 -12.72 -10.80
N VAL A 81 18.34 -12.41 -10.06
CA VAL A 81 17.60 -11.15 -10.15
C VAL A 81 18.45 -9.99 -9.63
N ASP A 82 19.11 -10.13 -8.47
CA ASP A 82 19.95 -9.05 -7.91
C ASP A 82 21.08 -8.67 -8.87
N ARG A 83 21.71 -9.65 -9.53
CA ARG A 83 22.75 -9.40 -10.53
C ARG A 83 22.27 -8.54 -11.71
N HIS A 84 21.06 -8.79 -12.22
CA HIS A 84 20.54 -8.13 -13.43
C HIS A 84 19.70 -6.88 -13.11
N ALA A 85 19.12 -6.80 -11.92
CA ALA A 85 18.36 -5.65 -11.44
C ALA A 85 19.22 -4.39 -11.30
N ASP A 86 20.40 -4.54 -10.71
CA ASP A 86 21.32 -3.43 -10.45
C ASP A 86 21.92 -2.85 -11.74
N GLU A 87 21.93 -3.60 -12.84
CA GLU A 87 22.36 -3.10 -14.14
C GLU A 87 21.36 -2.12 -14.76
N HIS A 88 20.05 -2.31 -14.54
CA HIS A 88 19.00 -1.43 -15.08
C HIS A 88 18.61 -0.30 -14.12
N ALA A 89 18.67 -0.52 -12.80
CA ALA A 89 18.42 0.56 -11.82
C ALA A 89 19.44 1.72 -11.91
N ARG A 90 20.62 1.46 -12.49
CA ARG A 90 21.68 2.46 -12.71
C ARG A 90 21.46 3.40 -13.88
N GLN A 91 20.42 3.21 -14.71
CA GLN A 91 19.99 4.26 -15.63
C GLN A 91 19.16 5.27 -14.83
N PRO A 92 19.68 6.49 -14.58
CA PRO A 92 18.86 7.51 -13.97
C PRO A 92 17.66 7.70 -14.88
N VAL A 93 16.45 7.60 -14.33
CA VAL A 93 15.25 8.14 -14.96
C VAL A 93 15.44 9.65 -14.91
N GLU A 94 16.27 10.16 -15.81
CA GLU A 94 16.35 11.57 -16.11
C GLU A 94 14.93 11.88 -16.58
N ALA A 95 14.16 12.53 -15.70
CA ALA A 95 12.85 13.03 -16.04
C ALA A 95 13.09 13.92 -17.25
N ALA A 96 12.86 13.36 -18.44
CA ALA A 96 13.02 14.10 -19.68
C ALA A 96 12.22 15.38 -19.46
N PRO A 97 12.86 16.56 -19.55
CA PRO A 97 12.15 17.80 -19.30
C PRO A 97 10.88 17.73 -20.15
N ALA A 98 9.72 17.91 -19.51
CA ALA A 98 8.46 18.05 -20.23
C ALA A 98 8.76 19.02 -21.37
N ARG A 99 8.62 18.55 -22.63
CA ARG A 99 9.08 19.31 -23.78
C ARG A 99 8.26 20.60 -23.79
N ALA A 100 8.82 21.67 -23.23
CA ALA A 100 8.12 22.92 -22.98
C ALA A 100 7.68 23.64 -24.28
N ASP A 101 8.10 23.11 -25.43
CA ASP A 101 7.82 23.59 -26.78
C ASP A 101 6.72 22.77 -27.48
N LEU A 102 6.06 21.84 -26.79
CA LEU A 102 4.88 21.14 -27.32
C LEU A 102 3.63 21.99 -27.07
N ASP A 103 2.94 22.35 -28.15
CA ASP A 103 1.58 22.87 -28.08
C ASP A 103 0.64 21.70 -27.73
N GLU A 104 0.34 21.57 -26.43
CA GLU A 104 -0.47 20.49 -25.87
C GLU A 104 -1.87 20.43 -26.50
N ASP A 105 -2.47 21.59 -26.78
CA ASP A 105 -3.80 21.68 -27.38
C ASP A 105 -3.79 21.13 -28.82
N ALA A 106 -2.74 21.41 -29.58
CA ALA A 106 -2.59 20.91 -30.94
C ALA A 106 -2.33 19.39 -30.97
N GLU A 107 -1.48 18.87 -30.09
CA GLU A 107 -1.20 17.42 -30.00
C GLU A 107 -2.42 16.64 -29.52
N TRP A 108 -3.13 17.16 -28.53
CA TRP A 108 -4.37 16.56 -28.05
C TRP A 108 -5.43 16.51 -29.16
N SER A 109 -5.60 17.61 -29.89
CA SER A 109 -6.54 17.67 -31.02
C SER A 109 -6.21 16.65 -32.11
N ARG A 110 -4.92 16.40 -32.38
CA ARG A 110 -4.49 15.37 -33.34
C ARG A 110 -4.85 13.96 -32.87
N ILE A 111 -4.64 13.65 -31.59
CA ILE A 111 -4.97 12.35 -31.00
C ILE A 111 -6.48 12.11 -31.08
N VAL A 112 -7.29 13.10 -30.67
CA VAL A 112 -8.76 13.02 -30.74
C VAL A 112 -9.22 12.84 -32.18
N ALA A 113 -8.69 13.63 -33.12
CA ALA A 113 -9.07 13.52 -34.53
C ALA A 113 -8.72 12.15 -35.13
N ALA A 114 -7.55 11.59 -34.80
CA ALA A 114 -7.15 10.25 -35.24
C ALA A 114 -8.07 9.17 -34.65
N PHE A 115 -8.40 9.28 -33.36
CA PHE A 115 -9.30 8.36 -32.69
C PHE A 115 -10.73 8.41 -33.26
N GLU A 116 -11.28 9.61 -33.44
CA GLU A 116 -12.60 9.81 -34.05
C GLU A 116 -12.66 9.34 -35.50
N ALA A 117 -11.56 9.47 -36.26
CA ALA A 117 -11.48 8.95 -37.62
C ALA A 117 -11.52 7.41 -37.65
N GLU A 118 -10.93 6.74 -36.67
CA GLU A 118 -10.91 5.27 -36.58
C GLU A 118 -12.21 4.71 -35.96
N HIS A 119 -12.73 5.34 -34.90
CA HIS A 119 -13.82 4.80 -34.08
C HIS A 119 -15.18 5.48 -34.31
N GLY A 120 -15.20 6.52 -35.14
CA GLY A 120 -16.33 7.42 -35.28
C GLY A 120 -16.40 8.42 -34.12
N ARG A 121 -17.12 9.52 -34.33
CA ARG A 121 -17.43 10.47 -33.25
C ARG A 121 -18.42 9.82 -32.28
N THR A 122 -18.06 9.76 -31.00
CA THR A 122 -19.02 9.49 -29.92
C THR A 122 -19.94 10.70 -29.78
N ALA A 123 -21.04 10.69 -30.52
CA ALA A 123 -22.12 11.63 -30.30
C ALA A 123 -22.79 11.27 -28.96
N VAL A 124 -22.49 12.03 -27.92
CA VAL A 124 -23.35 12.10 -26.75
C VAL A 124 -24.54 12.94 -27.21
N ASP A 125 -25.70 12.31 -27.42
CA ASP A 125 -26.96 13.04 -27.62
C ASP A 125 -27.29 13.73 -26.29
N GLU A 126 -26.63 14.86 -26.03
CA GLU A 126 -26.86 15.73 -24.89
C GLU A 126 -28.08 16.62 -25.16
N ALA A 127 -29.15 16.01 -25.66
CA ALA A 127 -30.47 16.59 -25.46
C ALA A 127 -30.75 16.44 -23.95
N PRO A 128 -31.07 17.52 -23.22
CA PRO A 128 -31.60 17.40 -21.88
C PRO A 128 -32.73 16.37 -21.94
N SER A 129 -32.59 15.28 -21.19
CA SER A 129 -33.63 14.28 -21.12
C SER A 129 -34.90 14.94 -20.59
N ASP A 130 -35.90 15.12 -21.45
CA ASP A 130 -37.26 15.56 -21.07
C ASP A 130 -37.98 14.49 -20.23
N ALA A 131 -37.40 13.29 -20.11
CA ALA A 131 -37.87 12.32 -19.14
C ALA A 131 -37.65 12.90 -17.74
N PRO A 132 -38.70 12.96 -16.89
CA PRO A 132 -38.51 13.32 -15.49
C PRO A 132 -37.43 12.40 -14.91
N PRO A 133 -36.52 12.93 -14.07
CA PRO A 133 -35.50 12.11 -13.44
C PRO A 133 -36.18 10.89 -12.85
N ARG A 134 -35.76 9.69 -13.28
CA ARG A 134 -36.29 8.45 -12.74
C ARG A 134 -36.10 8.55 -11.24
N ALA A 135 -37.21 8.60 -10.50
CA ALA A 135 -37.15 8.65 -9.04
C ALA A 135 -36.16 7.56 -8.60
N PRO A 136 -35.20 7.87 -7.71
CA PRO A 136 -34.33 6.87 -7.15
C PRO A 136 -35.18 5.67 -6.77
N HIS A 137 -34.71 4.46 -7.07
CA HIS A 137 -35.34 3.25 -6.53
C HIS A 137 -35.11 3.29 -5.02
N GLU A 138 -35.90 4.07 -4.31
CA GLU A 138 -36.01 4.01 -2.86
C GLU A 138 -36.52 2.60 -2.58
N LEU A 139 -35.62 1.75 -2.11
CA LEU A 139 -35.98 0.45 -1.62
C LEU A 139 -37.08 0.68 -0.57
N SER A 140 -38.23 0.03 -0.73
CA SER A 140 -39.41 0.14 0.17
C SER A 140 -39.14 -0.22 1.64
N VAL A 141 -37.87 -0.45 1.99
CA VAL A 141 -37.32 -0.64 3.33
C VAL A 141 -37.35 0.66 4.15
N LEU A 142 -37.34 1.84 3.51
CA LEU A 142 -37.35 3.14 4.21
C LEU A 142 -38.75 3.58 4.69
N ASP A 143 -39.83 2.99 4.16
CA ASP A 143 -41.23 3.34 4.48
C ASP A 143 -41.88 2.39 5.51
N LEU A 144 -41.13 1.46 6.11
CA LEU A 144 -41.65 0.69 7.24
C LEU A 144 -41.67 1.59 8.49
N PRO A 145 -42.79 1.61 9.26
CA PRO A 145 -42.81 2.28 10.55
C PRO A 145 -41.65 1.75 11.40
N GLU A 146 -40.82 2.68 11.83
CA GLU A 146 -39.40 2.52 12.03
C GLU A 146 -39.07 1.65 13.26
N GLU A 147 -38.63 0.41 13.04
CA GLU A 147 -37.75 -0.27 14.00
C GLU A 147 -36.34 0.33 13.84
N HIS A 148 -36.20 1.59 14.30
CA HIS A 148 -34.92 2.28 14.35
C HIS A 148 -34.03 1.54 15.35
N TYR A 149 -33.00 0.85 14.85
CA TYR A 149 -32.00 0.24 15.71
C TYR A 149 -31.27 1.34 16.48
N GLU A 150 -31.61 1.52 17.76
CA GLU A 150 -30.75 2.24 18.69
C GLU A 150 -29.56 1.33 19.00
N PRO A 151 -28.34 1.70 18.57
CA PRO A 151 -27.17 0.92 18.96
C PRO A 151 -27.13 0.89 20.49
N PRO A 152 -26.89 -0.28 21.10
CA PRO A 152 -26.69 -0.33 22.53
C PRO A 152 -25.57 0.66 22.88
N PRO A 153 -25.66 1.35 24.03
CA PRO A 153 -24.63 2.29 24.43
C PRO A 153 -23.27 1.57 24.36
N PRO A 154 -22.24 2.21 23.75
CA PRO A 154 -20.95 1.56 23.57
C PRO A 154 -20.46 1.08 24.93
N PRO A 155 -19.89 -0.14 25.02
CA PRO A 155 -19.32 -0.62 26.27
C PRO A 155 -18.30 0.41 26.77
N PRO A 156 -18.22 0.65 28.10
CA PRO A 156 -17.28 1.62 28.65
C PRO A 156 -15.85 1.26 28.23
N LEU A 157 -15.05 2.27 27.92
CA LEU A 157 -13.66 2.06 27.51
C LEU A 157 -12.89 1.28 28.60
N PRO A 158 -12.09 0.27 28.22
CA PRO A 158 -11.29 -0.46 29.19
C PRO A 158 -10.28 0.47 29.86
N ALA A 159 -10.18 0.38 31.19
CA ALA A 159 -9.20 1.16 31.93
C ALA A 159 -7.77 0.78 31.50
N PRO A 160 -6.83 1.74 31.40
CA PRO A 160 -5.45 1.43 31.07
C PRO A 160 -4.84 0.55 32.16
N SER A 161 -4.09 -0.49 31.76
CA SER A 161 -3.41 -1.35 32.71
C SER A 161 -2.34 -0.58 33.49
N PRO A 162 -2.03 -0.97 34.75
CA PRO A 162 -0.97 -0.34 35.54
C PRO A 162 0.37 -0.26 34.80
N THR A 163 0.71 -1.31 34.05
CA THR A 163 1.92 -1.39 33.20
C THR A 163 1.99 -0.25 32.17
N THR A 164 0.85 0.10 31.55
CA THR A 164 0.78 1.19 30.58
C THR A 164 0.99 2.53 31.27
N LEU A 165 0.40 2.69 32.45
CA LEU A 165 0.56 3.89 33.26
C LEU A 165 2.02 4.09 33.68
N TYR A 166 2.71 3.03 34.12
CA TYR A 166 4.14 3.09 34.41
C TYR A 166 4.98 3.46 33.20
N ALA A 167 4.70 2.88 32.03
CA ALA A 167 5.44 3.20 30.82
C ALA A 167 5.26 4.66 30.38
N VAL A 168 4.02 5.17 30.42
CA VAL A 168 3.72 6.60 30.14
C VAL A 168 4.41 7.50 31.16
N LEU A 169 4.37 7.16 32.44
CA LEU A 169 5.05 7.90 33.50
C LEU A 169 6.57 7.94 33.30
N LEU A 170 7.16 6.83 32.82
CA LEU A 170 8.58 6.74 32.48
C LEU A 170 8.95 7.70 31.34
N VAL A 171 8.11 7.78 30.30
CA VAL A 171 8.32 8.69 29.17
C VAL A 171 8.18 10.15 29.60
N VAL A 172 7.11 10.49 30.33
CA VAL A 172 6.88 11.86 30.83
C VAL A 172 7.98 12.28 31.80
N GLY A 173 8.37 11.39 32.71
CA GLY A 173 9.48 11.61 33.64
C GLY A 173 10.80 11.84 32.88
N GLY A 174 11.08 11.03 31.87
CA GLY A 174 12.29 11.20 31.06
C GLY A 174 12.31 12.53 30.30
N LEU A 175 11.18 12.96 29.73
CA LEU A 175 11.07 14.28 29.08
C LEU A 175 11.29 15.42 30.09
N LEU A 176 10.77 15.29 31.31
CA LEU A 176 10.99 16.25 32.39
C LEU A 176 12.46 16.31 32.81
N LEU A 177 13.16 15.17 32.87
CA LEU A 177 14.59 15.13 33.17
C LEU A 177 15.45 15.82 32.10
N ILE A 178 15.05 15.75 30.83
CA ILE A 178 15.75 16.43 29.73
C ILE A 178 15.47 17.94 29.75
N GLY A 179 14.21 18.34 29.91
CA GLY A 179 13.80 19.75 29.83
C GLY A 179 14.11 20.57 31.08
N ALA A 180 14.11 19.94 32.26
CA ALA A 180 14.26 20.63 33.54
C ALA A 180 15.07 19.81 34.58
N PRO A 181 16.32 19.39 34.29
CA PRO A 181 17.14 18.60 35.21
C PRO A 181 17.40 19.30 36.55
N GLY A 182 17.39 20.63 36.55
CA GLY A 182 17.57 21.45 37.75
C GLY A 182 16.48 21.30 38.80
N VAL A 183 15.26 20.86 38.43
CA VAL A 183 14.16 20.60 39.38
C VAL A 183 14.54 19.47 40.36
N LEU A 184 15.35 18.52 39.90
CA LEU A 184 15.87 17.41 40.69
C LEU A 184 17.31 17.66 41.18
N ARG A 185 17.83 18.89 41.03
CA ARG A 185 19.23 19.27 41.33
C ARG A 185 20.26 18.40 40.61
N LEU A 186 19.91 17.87 39.43
CA LEU A 186 20.80 17.09 38.58
C LEU A 186 21.60 18.01 37.66
N SER A 187 22.79 17.56 37.26
CA SER A 187 23.53 18.20 36.16
C SER A 187 22.82 17.93 34.83
N ALA A 188 23.02 18.82 33.85
CA ALA A 188 22.40 18.68 32.53
C ALA A 188 22.77 17.35 31.85
N ASP A 189 24.04 16.94 31.94
CA ASP A 189 24.53 15.69 31.34
C ASP A 189 23.88 14.46 31.98
N VAL A 190 23.73 14.45 33.30
CA VAL A 190 23.10 13.33 34.03
C VAL A 190 21.60 13.29 33.76
N GLY A 191 20.94 14.46 33.73
CA GLY A 191 19.53 14.59 33.36
C GLY A 191 19.25 14.10 31.94
N LEU A 192 20.14 14.44 30.99
CA LEU A 192 20.04 13.97 29.61
C LEU A 192 20.17 12.43 29.53
N LEU A 193 21.20 11.86 30.16
CA LEU A 193 21.44 10.41 30.15
C LEU A 193 20.26 9.64 30.77
N LEU A 194 19.84 10.05 31.96
CA LEU A 194 18.72 9.40 32.66
C LEU A 194 17.40 9.61 31.92
N GLY A 195 17.19 10.80 31.35
CA GLY A 195 15.98 11.12 30.60
C GLY A 195 15.84 10.30 29.31
N VAL A 196 16.92 10.16 28.55
CA VAL A 196 16.94 9.30 27.35
C VAL A 196 16.75 7.84 27.72
N ALA A 197 17.45 7.34 28.74
CA ALA A 197 17.29 5.96 29.22
C ALA A 197 15.85 5.68 29.70
N ALA A 198 15.24 6.64 30.38
CA ALA A 198 13.86 6.58 30.82
C ALA A 198 12.88 6.52 29.63
N ILE A 199 13.02 7.41 28.64
CA ILE A 199 12.15 7.38 27.46
C ILE A 199 12.31 6.06 26.70
N ALA A 200 13.53 5.62 26.45
CA ALA A 200 13.81 4.36 25.76
C ALA A 200 13.22 3.15 26.50
N GLY A 201 13.36 3.09 27.83
CA GLY A 201 12.79 2.03 28.66
C GLY A 201 11.26 2.03 28.64
N GLY A 202 10.62 3.20 28.73
CA GLY A 202 9.17 3.34 28.65
C GLY A 202 8.61 2.88 27.30
N VAL A 203 9.25 3.28 26.20
CA VAL A 203 8.86 2.86 24.84
C VAL A 203 9.05 1.35 24.66
N ALA A 204 10.20 0.80 25.07
CA ALA A 204 10.46 -0.64 24.98
C ALA A 204 9.42 -1.46 25.77
N MET A 205 8.99 -0.97 26.94
CA MET A 205 7.94 -1.58 27.74
C MET A 205 6.58 -1.60 27.03
N LEU A 206 6.21 -0.52 26.32
CA LEU A 206 4.98 -0.46 25.52
C LEU A 206 5.02 -1.44 24.35
N VAL A 207 6.13 -1.49 23.62
CA VAL A 207 6.29 -2.38 22.46
C VAL A 207 6.26 -3.85 22.89
N SER A 208 6.94 -4.19 23.99
CA SER A 208 6.88 -5.54 24.57
C SER A 208 5.44 -5.95 24.90
N ARG A 209 4.64 -5.03 25.47
CA ARG A 209 3.22 -5.29 25.78
C ARG A 209 2.37 -5.47 24.53
N MET A 210 2.64 -4.72 23.46
CA MET A 210 1.93 -4.91 22.18
C MET A 210 2.22 -6.29 21.61
N ARG A 211 3.49 -6.73 21.67
CA ARG A 211 3.92 -8.05 21.20
C ARG A 211 3.28 -9.20 21.98
N GLU A 212 3.10 -9.06 23.29
CA GLU A 212 2.50 -10.13 24.11
C GLU A 212 1.00 -10.32 23.83
N ARG A 213 0.26 -9.22 23.57
CA ARG A 213 -1.17 -9.26 23.25
C ARG A 213 -1.48 -10.01 21.94
N SER A 214 -0.64 -9.85 20.93
CA SER A 214 -0.76 -10.57 19.65
C SER A 214 -0.54 -12.09 19.74
N THR A 215 -0.10 -12.61 20.90
CA THR A 215 0.17 -14.05 21.10
C THR A 215 -0.90 -14.77 21.92
N GLY A 216 -1.88 -14.07 22.49
CA GLY A 216 -2.67 -14.61 23.60
C GLY A 216 -4.19 -14.55 23.52
N ASP A 217 -4.80 -13.84 22.58
CA ASP A 217 -6.28 -13.72 22.54
C ASP A 217 -6.80 -13.27 21.16
N ASP A 218 -6.57 -14.07 20.12
CA ASP A 218 -7.27 -13.95 18.84
C ASP A 218 -8.14 -15.20 18.64
N GLY A 219 -9.24 -15.25 19.39
CA GLY A 219 -10.33 -16.22 19.24
C GLY A 219 -11.50 -15.69 18.41
N ASP A 220 -11.35 -14.56 17.73
CA ASP A 220 -12.38 -13.97 16.84
C ASP A 220 -11.83 -13.94 15.41
N ASP A 221 -11.76 -15.14 14.84
CA ASP A 221 -11.44 -15.35 13.42
C ASP A 221 -12.63 -14.81 12.62
N GLY A 222 -12.47 -13.61 12.04
CA GLY A 222 -13.49 -12.85 11.31
C GLY A 222 -13.95 -13.48 9.99
N ALA A 223 -14.07 -14.80 9.94
CA ALA A 223 -14.53 -15.58 8.81
C ALA A 223 -15.76 -16.42 9.21
N VAL A 224 -16.95 -15.94 8.88
CA VAL A 224 -18.12 -16.80 8.69
C VAL A 224 -18.27 -17.07 7.20
N VAL A 225 -18.21 -18.36 6.83
CA VAL A 225 -18.40 -18.89 5.47
C VAL A 225 -19.84 -18.75 4.99
#